data_AF-A0A7M1S4W0-F1
#
_entry.id   AF-A0A7M1S4W0-F1
#
_cell.length_a   1.000
_cell.length_b   1.000
_cell.length_c   1.000
_cell.angle_alpha   90.00
_cell.angle_beta   90.00
_cell.angle_gamma   90.00
#
_symmetry.space_group_name_H-M   'P 1'
#
loop_
_entity.id
_entity.type
_entity.pdbx_description
1 polymer ?
#
loop_
_entity_poly.entity_id
_entity_poly.type
_entity_poly.pdbx_seq_one_letter_code
_entity_poly.pdbx_strand_id
1 'polypeptide(L)' 'MIAFIDVMHRVREVLMLQTQQPRIRDRDIAYALGLEPQYFAVIKRRNKIPYEALAYFCKKYHISMNWVLLAQTPCHLPTS' A
#
# COMPACT_ATOMS: atom_id res chain seq x y z
N MET A 1 6.55 11.11 10.85
CA MET A 1 6.16 9.70 11.11
C MET A 1 5.25 9.27 9.97
N ILE A 2 5.45 8.08 9.38
CA ILE A 2 4.60 7.59 8.28
C ILE A 2 3.26 7.15 8.87
N ALA A 3 2.15 7.76 8.44
CA ALA A 3 0.82 7.41 8.94
C ALA A 3 0.21 6.26 8.15
N PHE A 4 -0.39 5.29 8.86
CA PHE A 4 -1.06 4.14 8.24
C PHE A 4 -2.13 4.57 7.22
N ILE A 5 -2.93 5.57 7.57
CA ILE A 5 -4.06 6.01 6.74
C ILE A 5 -3.59 6.52 5.37
N ASP A 6 -2.49 7.28 5.33
CA ASP A 6 -1.94 7.84 4.10
C ASP A 6 -1.33 6.75 3.20
N VAL A 7 -0.70 5.75 3.82
CA VAL A 7 -0.16 4.59 3.10
C VAL A 7 -1.30 3.76 2.51
N MET A 8 -2.34 3.47 3.30
CA MET A 8 -3.49 2.69 2.82
C MET A 8 -4.34 3.46 1.80
N HIS A 9 -4.34 4.80 1.85
CA HIS A 9 -4.95 5.64 0.81
C HIS A 9 -4.27 5.41 -0.54
N ARG A 10 -2.94 5.46 -0.58
CA ARG A 10 -2.17 5.22 -1.81
C ARG A 10 -2.30 3.79 -2.32
N VAL A 11 -2.32 2.80 -1.42
CA VAL A 11 -2.65 1.40 -1.80
C VAL A 11 -4.03 1.32 -2.45
N ARG A 12 -5.01 2.04 -1.89
CA ARG A 12 -6.36 2.10 -2.45
C ARG A 12 -6.39 2.73 -3.85
N GLU A 13 -5.72 3.86 -4.05
CA GLU A 13 -5.63 4.54 -5.35
C GLU A 13 -5.08 3.62 -6.43
N VAL A 14 -4.01 2.90 -6.11
CA VAL A 14 -3.41 1.90 -6.99
C VAL A 14 -4.43 0.82 -7.36
N LEU A 15 -5.14 0.28 -6.37
CA LEU A 15 -6.15 -0.76 -6.63
C LEU A 15 -7.32 -0.26 -7.48
N MET A 16 -7.77 0.98 -7.26
CA MET A 16 -8.82 1.59 -8.08
C MET A 16 -8.40 1.70 -9.54
N LEU A 17 -7.16 2.15 -9.81
CA LEU A 17 -6.62 2.27 -11.15
C LEU A 17 -6.46 0.91 -11.84
N GLN A 18 -6.01 -0.11 -11.11
CA GLN A 18 -5.70 -1.43 -11.67
C GLN A 18 -6.93 -2.32 -11.88
N THR A 19 -7.95 -2.20 -11.03
CA THR A 19 -9.13 -3.09 -11.06
C THR A 19 -10.34 -2.47 -11.75
N GLN A 20 -10.29 -1.17 -12.09
CA GLN A 20 -11.43 -0.38 -12.57
C GLN A 20 -12.66 -0.46 -11.64
N GLN A 21 -12.47 -0.84 -10.37
CA GLN A 21 -13.54 -0.88 -9.39
C GLN A 21 -13.74 0.50 -8.76
N PRO A 22 -14.98 1.01 -8.75
CA PRO A 22 -15.27 2.35 -8.23
C PRO A 22 -15.12 2.45 -6.71
N ARG A 23 -15.12 1.32 -5.99
CA ARG A 23 -15.09 1.31 -4.52
C ARG A 23 -14.30 0.14 -3.96
N ILE A 24 -13.12 0.44 -3.44
CA ILE A 24 -12.25 -0.51 -2.74
C ILE A 24 -12.52 -0.47 -1.23
N ARG A 25 -12.90 -1.60 -0.66
CA ARG A 25 -13.15 -1.78 0.79
C ARG A 25 -11.88 -2.27 1.49
N ASP A 26 -11.87 -2.20 2.82
CA ASP A 26 -10.75 -2.70 3.63
C ASP A 26 -10.43 -4.17 3.39
N ARG A 27 -11.44 -5.01 3.14
CA ARG A 27 -11.22 -6.43 2.80
C ARG A 27 -10.44 -6.60 1.49
N ASP A 28 -10.68 -5.72 0.52
CA ASP A 28 -10.06 -5.81 -0.80
C ASP A 28 -8.59 -5.36 -0.71
N ILE A 29 -8.32 -4.36 0.15
CA ILE A 29 -6.95 -3.97 0.53
C ILE A 29 -6.23 -5.11 1.24
N ALA A 30 -6.88 -5.78 2.20
CA ALA A 30 -6.30 -6.91 2.91
C ALA A 30 -5.89 -8.02 1.93
N TYR A 31 -6.79 -8.44 1.04
CA TYR A 31 -6.49 -9.45 0.04
C TYR A 31 -5.39 -9.03 -0.94
N ALA A 32 -5.37 -7.76 -1.36
CA ALA A 32 -4.32 -7.25 -2.24
C ALA A 32 -2.94 -7.28 -1.58
N LEU A 33 -2.88 -7.07 -0.26
CA LEU A 33 -1.67 -7.21 0.55
C LEU A 33 -1.35 -8.66 0.93
N GLY A 34 -2.19 -9.64 0.54
CA GLY A 34 -2.01 -11.05 0.93
C GLY A 34 -2.29 -11.32 2.41
N LEU A 35 -3.11 -10.49 3.05
CA LEU A 35 -3.47 -10.59 4.46
C LEU A 35 -4.91 -11.06 4.62
N GLU A 36 -5.19 -11.79 5.70
CA GLU A 36 -6.56 -12.05 6.12
C GLU A 36 -7.25 -10.76 6.60
N PRO A 37 -8.54 -10.51 6.26
CA PRO A 37 -9.25 -9.31 6.67
C PRO A 37 -9.29 -9.09 8.19
N GLN A 38 -9.39 -10.16 8.98
CA GLN A 38 -9.37 -10.09 10.45
C GLN A 38 -8.02 -9.59 10.96
N TYR A 39 -6.93 -10.12 10.41
CA TYR A 39 -5.58 -9.69 10.75
C TYR A 39 -5.32 -8.23 10.34
N PHE A 40 -5.76 -7.84 9.14
CA PHE A 40 -5.68 -6.45 8.69
C PHE A 40 -6.43 -5.49 9.62
N ALA A 41 -7.61 -5.86 10.11
CA ALA A 41 -8.37 -5.05 11.06
C ALA A 41 -7.60 -4.81 12.38
N VAL A 42 -6.87 -5.82 12.87
CA VAL A 42 -6.01 -5.68 14.06
C VAL A 42 -4.85 -4.72 13.80
N ILE A 43 -4.15 -4.89 12.66
CA ILE A 43 -3.05 -4.02 12.25
C ILE A 43 -3.51 -2.56 12.12
N LYS A 44 -4.66 -2.34 11.46
CA LYS A 44 -5.29 -1.03 11.29
C LYS A 44 -5.58 -0.36 12.63
N ARG A 45 -6.20 -1.08 13.57
CA ARG A 45 -6.48 -0.55 14.93
C ARG A 45 -5.20 -0.19 15.69
N ARG A 46 -4.12 -0.92 15.46
CA ARG A 46 -2.80 -0.66 16.07
C ARG A 46 -1.98 0.39 15.32
N ASN A 47 -2.51 0.96 14.24
CA ASN A 47 -1.83 1.95 13.39
C ASN A 47 -0.45 1.45 12.90
N LYS A 48 -0.34 0.16 12.58
CA LYS A 48 0.91 -0.49 12.14
C LYS A 48 0.92 -0.66 10.62
N ILE A 49 2.08 -0.48 9.99
CA ILE A 49 2.24 -0.68 8.55
C ILE A 49 2.78 -2.10 8.32
N PRO A 50 2.12 -2.95 7.51
CA PRO A 50 2.62 -4.28 7.18
C PRO A 50 3.68 -4.16 6.08
N TYR A 51 4.90 -3.76 6.44
CA TYR A 51 5.95 -3.40 5.47
C TYR A 51 6.30 -4.51 4.47
N GLU A 52 6.35 -5.77 4.92
CA GLU A 52 6.65 -6.90 4.03
C GLU A 52 5.53 -7.12 3.00
N ALA A 53 4.27 -7.19 3.45
CA ALA A 53 3.11 -7.29 2.58
C ALA A 53 3.04 -6.13 1.58
N LEU A 54 3.36 -4.92 2.05
CA LEU A 54 3.43 -3.72 1.21
C LEU A 54 4.55 -3.81 0.16
N ALA A 55 5.69 -4.41 0.50
CA ALA A 55 6.80 -4.61 -0.45
C ALA A 55 6.41 -5.58 -1.57
N TYR A 56 5.76 -6.70 -1.23
CA TYR A 56 5.24 -7.64 -2.23
C TYR A 56 4.15 -7.03 -3.10
N PHE A 57 3.26 -6.22 -2.51
CA PHE A 57 2.29 -5.43 -3.26
C PHE A 57 2.98 -4.49 -4.26
N CYS A 58 3.96 -3.71 -3.81
CA CYS A 58 4.70 -2.79 -4.67
C CYS A 58 5.39 -3.52 -5.83
N LYS A 59 6.01 -4.68 -5.55
CA LYS A 59 6.60 -5.55 -6.57
C LYS A 59 5.56 -6.02 -7.59
N LYS A 60 4.40 -6.50 -7.13
CA LYS A 60 3.32 -7.02 -7.99
C LYS A 60 2.76 -5.97 -8.95
N TYR A 61 2.61 -4.74 -8.48
CA TYR A 61 2.01 -3.65 -9.26
C TYR A 61 3.03 -2.71 -9.91
N HIS A 62 4.33 -3.05 -9.85
CA HIS A 62 5.44 -2.24 -10.38
C HIS A 62 5.46 -0.79 -9.85
N ILE A 63 5.28 -0.63 -8.54
CA ILE A 63 5.21 0.69 -7.87
C ILE A 63 6.40 0.89 -6.94
N SER A 64 6.86 2.14 -6.87
CA SER A 64 7.89 2.53 -5.91
C SER A 64 7.36 2.47 -4.46
N MET A 65 8.04 1.70 -3.62
CA MET A 65 7.77 1.66 -2.17
C MET A 65 7.90 3.05 -1.53
N ASN A 66 8.87 3.85 -1.98
CA ASN A 66 9.06 5.22 -1.47
C ASN A 66 7.87 6.12 -1.82
N TRP A 67 7.27 5.94 -2.99
CA TRP A 67 6.06 6.67 -3.33
C TRP A 67 4.90 6.28 -2.42
N VAL A 68 4.70 4.98 -2.16
CA VAL A 68 3.61 4.49 -1.31
C VAL A 68 3.79 4.88 0.17
N LEU A 69 5.02 4.97 0.65
CA LEU A 69 5.31 5.34 2.04
C LEU A 69 5.40 6.87 2.24
N LEU A 70 6.08 7.58 1.33
CA LEU A 70 6.53 8.97 1.54
C LEU A 70 6.00 9.98 0.51
N ALA A 71 5.23 9.52 -0.48
CA ALA A 71 4.69 10.34 -1.57
C ALA A 71 5.80 11.01 -2.39
N GLN A 72 6.98 10.39 -2.37
CA GLN A 72 8.15 10.83 -3.12
C GLN A 72 8.05 10.30 -4.54
N THR A 73 8.27 11.18 -5.50
CA THR A 73 8.55 10.76 -6.87
C THR A 73 9.92 10.06 -6.92
N PRO A 74 10.11 9.10 -7.84
CA PRO A 74 11.42 8.47 -8.00
C PRO A 74 12.45 9.55 -8.34
N CYS A 75 13.36 9.82 -7.42
CA CYS A 75 14.57 10.58 -7.73
C CYS A 75 15.60 9.56 -8.21
N HIS A 76 16.14 9.77 -9.41
CA HIS A 76 17.22 8.94 -9.93
C HIS A 76 18.44 9.11 -9.02
N LEU A 77 19.14 8.01 -8.75
CA LEU A 77 20.47 8.09 -8.15
C LEU A 77 21.36 8.85 -9.14
N PRO A 78 22.16 9.84 -8.71
CA PRO A 78 23.20 10.38 -9.57
C PRO A 78 24.13 9.21 -9.91
N THR A 79 24.20 8.84 -11.18
CA THR A 79 25.20 7.88 -11.67
C THR A 79 26.55 8.53 -11.46
N SER A 80 27.30 8.02 -10.48
CA SER A 80 28.72 8.34 -10.29
C SER A 80 29.55 7.63 -11.35
#